data_AF-A0AA88IQI6-F1
#
_entry.id   AF-A0AA88IQI6-F1
#
_cell.length_a   1.000
_cell.length_b   1.000
_cell.length_c   1.000
_cell.angle_alpha   90.00
_cell.angle_beta   90.00
_cell.angle_gamma   90.00
#
_symmetry.space_group_name_H-M   'P 1'
#
loop_
_entity.id
_entity.type
_entity.pdbx_description
1 polymer ?
#
loop_
_entity_poly.entity_id
_entity_poly.type
_entity_poly.pdbx_seq_one_letter_code
_entity_poly.pdbx_strand_id
1 'polypeptide(L)'
;MVSSKFYEKVFKSLAIGIPVSFSGIVTWQLIKKYRKFEPDKCLRQEVDTNAINETPKYREHKINIKNKILDLRKIQNTEAKTDGEKEEKESAAEKENTVEKGNIEEKENSAEKENAAERENAAEMSESADIALIGLAVMGQNLILNMNDHGFVVCAYNRTTSKVDDFLQNEAKDTQVVGAHSIIEMVAKLKKPRRVMMLVKAGEAVDNFINQLVPLLEPGDIIIDGGNSEYQDSNRRFKDLKEKGILFVGSGVSGGEEGARYGPSLMPGGNPDAWPHIKNIFQSIAATADGEPCCDWVGDGGAGHFVKMVHNGIEYGDMQLICEAYSLLKDALRMNQEEMSKVFDDWNRGELNSFLIEISRNILKFKENGDYPLEKIRDSAGQKGTGKWTAIASLEYGIPVTLIGESVYARCLSSLKDERVVAYKVLDGPGSKFEGDKEEFVEHIRKALYASKIVSYAQGYMLLKEAAKVFNWNLNYGGIALMWRGGCIIRSVFLSNIKKAFDKNPELTNLLLDDFFRDAIHKCQSSWRIVVSEAARLGTPVPAFYSALAFYDGYRSARLPANLIQAQRDYFGAHTYEMNDKPGVFIHTNWTGTGGKTASTNYLA
;
A
#
# COMPACT_ATOMS: atom_id res chain seq x y z
N MET A 1 -39.62 -20.87 28.11
CA MET A 1 -40.93 -20.20 27.95
C MET A 1 -40.67 -18.72 27.79
N VAL A 2 -40.55 -18.28 26.54
CA VAL A 2 -41.50 -17.43 25.79
C VAL A 2 -41.59 -16.01 26.34
N SER A 3 -40.94 -15.08 25.64
CA SER A 3 -41.37 -13.68 25.41
C SER A 3 -40.17 -12.90 24.87
N SER A 4 -40.41 -11.98 23.94
CA SER A 4 -39.49 -10.95 23.40
C SER A 4 -38.99 -11.19 21.97
N LYS A 5 -39.00 -10.09 21.20
CA LYS A 5 -38.32 -9.83 19.92
C LYS A 5 -39.09 -10.03 18.60
N PHE A 6 -40.28 -9.46 18.50
CA PHE A 6 -40.82 -9.08 17.16
C PHE A 6 -41.36 -7.64 17.09
N TYR A 7 -41.58 -6.97 18.22
CA TYR A 7 -42.23 -5.65 18.27
C TYR A 7 -41.32 -4.42 18.09
N GLU A 8 -40.01 -4.58 17.86
CA GLU A 8 -39.10 -3.41 17.87
C GLU A 8 -38.41 -3.13 16.52
N LYS A 9 -38.59 -3.96 15.49
CA LYS A 9 -37.76 -3.86 14.27
C LYS A 9 -38.44 -3.33 13.01
N VAL A 10 -39.73 -2.99 13.04
CA VAL A 10 -40.45 -2.61 11.81
C VAL A 10 -40.96 -1.16 11.80
N PHE A 11 -40.95 -0.43 12.93
CA PHE A 11 -41.64 0.87 13.01
C PHE A 11 -40.80 2.13 13.24
N LYS A 12 -39.47 2.12 13.11
CA LYS A 12 -38.66 3.35 13.31
C LYS A 12 -37.58 3.65 12.28
N SER A 13 -37.74 3.29 11.00
CA SER A 13 -36.79 3.74 9.96
C SER A 13 -37.36 4.07 8.58
N LEU A 14 -38.64 4.43 8.44
CA LEU A 14 -39.14 4.99 7.17
C LEU A 14 -40.15 6.13 7.40
N ALA A 15 -39.66 7.22 7.96
CA ALA A 15 -40.18 8.56 7.71
C ALA A 15 -39.11 9.59 8.12
N ILE A 16 -38.37 10.08 7.13
CA ILE A 16 -37.75 11.41 6.95
C ILE A 16 -36.57 11.17 6.00
N GLY A 17 -36.74 11.59 4.75
CA GLY A 17 -35.76 11.41 3.69
C GLY A 17 -34.55 12.32 3.83
N ILE A 18 -33.39 11.79 3.45
CA ILE A 18 -32.18 12.44 2.91
C ILE A 18 -31.39 11.32 2.20
N PRO A 19 -30.78 11.56 1.02
CA PRO A 19 -30.11 10.51 0.25
C PRO A 19 -28.68 10.28 0.75
N VAL A 20 -28.30 9.01 0.98
CA VAL A 20 -26.89 8.62 1.14
C VAL A 20 -26.63 7.38 0.29
N SER A 21 -25.77 7.54 -0.72
CA SER A 21 -25.16 6.47 -1.51
C SER A 21 -24.19 5.68 -0.64
N PHE A 22 -24.33 4.35 -0.53
CA PHE A 22 -23.16 3.49 -0.30
C PHE A 22 -23.36 2.08 -0.89
N SER A 23 -22.22 1.58 -1.34
CA SER A 23 -21.90 0.45 -2.19
C SER A 23 -22.35 -0.93 -1.68
N GLY A 24 -22.46 -1.85 -2.64
CA GLY A 24 -22.76 -3.26 -2.45
C GLY A 24 -21.74 -4.05 -1.63
N ILE A 25 -22.05 -5.33 -1.44
CA ILE A 25 -21.48 -6.34 -0.53
C ILE A 25 -22.30 -6.52 0.76
N VAL A 26 -23.62 -6.72 0.66
CA VAL A 26 -24.40 -7.47 1.68
C VAL A 26 -25.51 -8.35 1.06
N THR A 27 -25.90 -8.12 -0.20
CA THR A 27 -27.14 -8.71 -0.75
C THR A 27 -27.04 -10.17 -1.22
N TRP A 28 -25.85 -10.79 -1.27
CA TRP A 28 -25.70 -12.13 -1.87
C TRP A 28 -25.82 -13.30 -0.88
N GLN A 29 -25.58 -13.10 0.42
CA GLN A 29 -25.65 -14.18 1.41
C GLN A 29 -27.05 -14.41 2.02
N LEU A 30 -28.00 -13.48 1.84
CA LEU A 30 -29.36 -13.59 2.42
C LEU A 30 -30.39 -14.28 1.50
N ILE A 31 -30.13 -14.34 0.20
CA ILE A 31 -31.08 -14.89 -0.80
C ILE A 31 -31.05 -16.43 -0.86
N LYS A 32 -30.00 -17.09 -0.35
CA LYS A 32 -29.90 -18.56 -0.35
C LYS A 32 -30.69 -19.28 0.76
N LYS A 33 -31.25 -18.58 1.76
CA LYS A 33 -31.77 -19.23 2.98
C LYS A 33 -33.30 -19.32 3.12
N TYR A 34 -34.10 -18.70 2.24
CA TYR A 34 -35.57 -18.72 2.37
C TYR A 34 -36.28 -18.97 1.03
N ARG A 35 -36.38 -20.24 0.63
CA ARG A 35 -37.39 -20.73 -0.34
C ARG A 35 -38.30 -21.71 0.38
N LYS A 36 -39.50 -21.25 0.79
CA LYS A 36 -40.78 -21.98 0.92
C LYS A 36 -41.75 -21.14 1.75
N PHE A 37 -42.69 -20.47 1.08
CA PHE A 37 -43.95 -20.02 1.67
C PHE A 37 -44.99 -19.90 0.56
N GLU A 38 -46.03 -20.74 0.62
CA GLU A 38 -47.19 -20.74 -0.28
C GLU A 38 -48.32 -19.89 0.35
N PRO A 39 -48.90 -18.90 -0.35
CA PRO A 39 -49.97 -18.08 0.20
C PRO A 39 -51.29 -18.30 -0.54
N ASP A 40 -51.99 -19.39 -0.23
CA ASP A 40 -53.41 -19.54 -0.58
C ASP A 40 -54.19 -20.00 0.67
N LYS A 41 -54.61 -19.02 1.48
CA LYS A 41 -55.71 -19.05 2.46
C LYS A 41 -55.61 -17.85 3.40
N CYS A 42 -56.00 -16.65 2.96
CA CYS A 42 -56.51 -15.61 3.86
C CYS A 42 -57.07 -14.41 3.10
N LEU A 43 -58.17 -14.58 2.36
CA LEU A 43 -58.97 -13.44 1.87
C LEU A 43 -60.45 -13.83 1.84
N ARG A 44 -61.11 -13.81 3.01
CA ARG A 44 -62.55 -13.53 3.14
C ARG A 44 -62.82 -12.93 4.52
N GLN A 45 -62.87 -11.61 4.57
CA GLN A 45 -63.78 -10.90 5.47
C GLN A 45 -63.98 -9.49 4.91
N GLU A 46 -65.20 -9.25 4.44
CA GLU A 46 -65.70 -7.93 4.04
C GLU A 46 -65.75 -7.03 5.27
N VAL A 47 -65.28 -5.78 5.12
CA VAL A 47 -65.63 -4.69 6.05
C VAL A 47 -66.35 -3.63 5.25
N ASP A 48 -67.58 -3.40 5.70
CA ASP A 48 -68.61 -2.48 5.24
C ASP A 48 -68.11 -1.02 5.19
N THR A 49 -68.24 -0.38 4.03
CA THR A 49 -67.85 1.01 3.80
C THR A 49 -69.08 1.90 3.77
N ASN A 50 -69.36 2.61 4.85
CA ASN A 50 -70.24 3.78 4.80
C ASN A 50 -69.75 4.89 5.74
N ALA A 51 -69.71 6.10 5.19
CA ALA A 51 -69.36 7.41 5.78
C ALA A 51 -67.88 7.82 5.83
N ILE A 52 -67.27 8.14 4.68
CA ILE A 52 -66.24 9.20 4.57
C ILE A 52 -66.42 9.94 3.22
N ASN A 53 -66.54 11.27 3.28
CA ASN A 53 -66.58 12.16 2.12
C ASN A 53 -65.29 12.02 1.30
N GLU A 54 -65.39 11.52 0.07
CA GLU A 54 -64.26 11.29 -0.83
C GLU A 54 -63.67 12.62 -1.35
N THR A 55 -62.41 12.90 -0.99
CA THR A 55 -61.64 14.01 -1.58
C THR A 55 -61.04 13.62 -2.94
N PRO A 56 -60.74 14.59 -3.83
CA PRO A 56 -60.22 14.32 -5.19
C PRO A 56 -58.97 13.43 -5.23
N LYS A 57 -58.07 13.57 -4.24
CA LYS A 57 -56.87 12.73 -4.09
C LYS A 57 -57.18 11.26 -3.84
N TYR A 58 -58.31 10.93 -3.21
CA TYR A 58 -58.70 9.55 -2.94
C TYR A 58 -59.23 8.85 -4.19
N ARG A 59 -59.94 9.57 -5.07
CA ARG A 59 -60.35 9.07 -6.40
C ARG A 59 -59.16 8.79 -7.30
N GLU A 60 -58.16 9.65 -7.29
CA GLU A 60 -56.94 9.50 -8.07
C GLU A 60 -56.12 8.28 -7.61
N HIS A 61 -56.07 8.02 -6.31
CA HIS A 61 -55.42 6.85 -5.75
C HIS A 61 -56.15 5.54 -6.09
N LYS A 62 -57.50 5.56 -6.06
CA LYS A 62 -58.34 4.41 -6.43
C LYS A 62 -58.22 4.06 -7.93
N ILE A 63 -58.09 5.06 -8.80
CA ILE A 63 -57.82 4.89 -10.24
C ILE A 63 -56.43 4.28 -10.46
N ASN A 64 -55.40 4.78 -9.76
CA ASN A 64 -54.04 4.22 -9.85
C ASN A 64 -53.92 2.78 -9.36
N ILE A 65 -54.66 2.40 -8.31
CA ILE A 65 -54.70 1.01 -7.84
C ILE A 65 -55.45 0.11 -8.83
N LYS A 66 -56.56 0.58 -9.41
CA LYS A 66 -57.32 -0.19 -10.41
C LYS A 66 -56.52 -0.41 -11.70
N ASN A 67 -55.73 0.57 -12.11
CA ASN A 67 -54.82 0.47 -13.26
C ASN A 67 -53.64 -0.48 -12.97
N LYS A 68 -53.05 -0.42 -11.77
CA LYS A 68 -52.01 -1.39 -11.35
C LYS A 68 -52.50 -2.83 -11.27
N ILE A 69 -53.75 -3.07 -10.87
CA ILE A 69 -54.37 -4.41 -10.87
C ILE A 69 -54.62 -4.91 -12.31
N LEU A 70 -54.96 -3.99 -13.23
CA LEU A 70 -55.08 -4.33 -14.66
C LEU A 70 -53.72 -4.65 -15.30
N ASP A 71 -52.66 -3.95 -14.91
CA ASP A 71 -51.30 -4.22 -15.37
C ASP A 71 -50.76 -5.55 -14.82
N LEU A 72 -51.07 -5.89 -13.56
CA LEU A 72 -50.71 -7.19 -12.97
C LEU A 72 -51.46 -8.37 -13.65
N ARG A 73 -52.71 -8.17 -14.08
CA ARG A 73 -53.45 -9.18 -14.87
C ARG A 73 -52.92 -9.33 -16.29
N LYS A 74 -52.39 -8.25 -16.89
CA LYS A 74 -51.67 -8.33 -18.17
C LYS A 74 -50.37 -9.12 -18.03
N ILE A 75 -49.62 -8.90 -16.95
CA ILE A 75 -48.37 -9.63 -16.65
C ILE A 75 -48.64 -11.13 -16.45
N GLN A 76 -49.65 -11.52 -15.67
CA GLN A 76 -50.04 -12.93 -15.50
C GLN A 76 -50.49 -13.62 -16.81
N ASN A 77 -51.18 -12.91 -17.70
CA ASN A 77 -51.55 -13.44 -19.02
C ASN A 77 -50.38 -13.50 -20.01
N THR A 78 -49.27 -12.80 -19.73
CA THR A 78 -48.02 -12.87 -20.52
C THR A 78 -47.13 -14.01 -20.03
N GLU A 79 -47.16 -14.31 -18.71
CA GLU A 79 -46.49 -15.46 -18.09
C GLU A 79 -47.12 -16.80 -18.51
N ALA A 80 -48.45 -16.88 -18.64
CA ALA A 80 -49.12 -18.10 -19.14
C ALA A 80 -48.84 -18.41 -20.63
N LYS A 81 -48.44 -17.40 -21.43
CA LYS A 81 -47.99 -17.59 -22.83
C LYS A 81 -46.51 -17.97 -22.95
N THR A 82 -45.69 -17.68 -21.93
CA THR A 82 -44.26 -17.96 -21.94
C THR A 82 -43.90 -19.35 -21.40
N ASP A 83 -44.82 -20.03 -20.70
CA ASP A 83 -44.61 -21.42 -20.28
C ASP A 83 -44.86 -22.44 -21.42
N GLY A 84 -45.67 -22.10 -22.43
CA GLY A 84 -45.82 -22.91 -23.65
C GLY A 84 -44.64 -22.79 -24.63
N GLU A 85 -43.84 -21.72 -24.56
CA GLU A 85 -42.63 -21.51 -25.37
C GLU A 85 -41.35 -22.06 -24.69
N LYS A 86 -41.44 -22.52 -23.43
CA LYS A 86 -40.31 -23.12 -22.69
C LYS A 86 -40.06 -24.58 -23.07
N GLU A 87 -41.10 -25.36 -23.38
CA GLU A 87 -40.94 -26.78 -23.74
C GLU A 87 -40.29 -26.98 -25.12
N GLU A 88 -40.45 -26.05 -26.07
CA GLU A 88 -39.71 -26.09 -27.35
C GLU A 88 -38.26 -25.58 -27.22
N LYS A 89 -37.97 -24.66 -26.28
CA LYS A 89 -36.63 -24.11 -26.05
C LYS A 89 -35.72 -25.01 -25.21
N GLU A 90 -36.25 -25.86 -24.34
CA GLU A 90 -35.44 -26.83 -23.59
C GLU A 90 -34.81 -27.90 -24.49
N SER A 91 -35.47 -28.33 -25.58
CA SER A 91 -34.87 -29.27 -26.53
C SER A 91 -33.79 -28.65 -27.45
N ALA A 92 -33.83 -27.32 -27.63
CA ALA A 92 -32.81 -26.57 -28.36
C ALA A 92 -31.59 -26.25 -27.48
N ALA A 93 -31.81 -25.94 -26.19
CA ALA A 93 -30.76 -25.65 -25.21
C ALA A 93 -29.91 -26.88 -24.83
N GLU A 94 -30.45 -28.09 -24.89
CA GLU A 94 -29.65 -29.32 -24.74
C GLU A 94 -28.72 -29.56 -25.94
N LYS A 95 -29.12 -29.19 -27.16
CA LYS A 95 -28.26 -29.30 -28.35
C LYS A 95 -27.17 -28.22 -28.37
N GLU A 96 -27.48 -26.99 -27.96
CA GLU A 96 -26.46 -25.92 -27.83
C GLU A 96 -25.46 -26.19 -26.70
N ASN A 97 -25.89 -26.71 -25.54
CA ASN A 97 -24.96 -27.06 -24.45
C ASN A 97 -23.98 -28.20 -24.81
N THR A 98 -24.38 -29.11 -25.71
CA THR A 98 -23.50 -30.20 -26.15
C THR A 98 -22.46 -29.70 -27.17
N VAL A 99 -22.83 -28.73 -27.99
CA VAL A 99 -21.92 -28.05 -28.94
C VAL A 99 -20.98 -27.08 -28.23
N GLU A 100 -21.46 -26.38 -27.18
CA GLU A 100 -20.64 -25.45 -26.40
C GLU A 100 -19.63 -26.18 -25.50
N LYS A 101 -19.99 -27.33 -24.92
CA LYS A 101 -19.03 -28.22 -24.24
C LYS A 101 -18.02 -28.85 -25.20
N GLY A 102 -18.46 -29.30 -26.37
CA GLY A 102 -17.56 -29.80 -27.42
C GLY A 102 -16.57 -28.74 -27.91
N ASN A 103 -17.01 -27.48 -28.06
CA ASN A 103 -16.13 -26.36 -28.45
C ASN A 103 -15.16 -25.91 -27.35
N ILE A 104 -15.49 -26.13 -26.08
CA ILE A 104 -14.58 -25.87 -24.95
C ILE A 104 -13.55 -26.99 -24.85
N GLU A 105 -13.96 -28.25 -24.94
CA GLU A 105 -13.06 -29.41 -24.97
C GLU A 105 -12.17 -29.41 -26.22
N GLU A 106 -12.65 -28.96 -27.39
CA GLU A 106 -11.84 -28.80 -28.59
C GLU A 106 -10.83 -27.65 -28.47
N LYS A 107 -11.19 -26.53 -27.82
CA LYS A 107 -10.25 -25.42 -27.56
C LYS A 107 -9.20 -25.78 -26.51
N GLU A 108 -9.56 -26.53 -25.47
CA GLU A 108 -8.61 -27.03 -24.49
C GLU A 108 -7.68 -28.09 -25.11
N ASN A 109 -8.21 -29.02 -25.92
CA ASN A 109 -7.40 -29.98 -26.65
C ASN A 109 -6.53 -29.34 -27.75
N SER A 110 -6.98 -28.28 -28.41
CA SER A 110 -6.16 -27.55 -29.40
C SER A 110 -5.04 -26.78 -28.73
N ALA A 111 -5.33 -26.11 -27.60
CA ALA A 111 -4.33 -25.41 -26.80
C ALA A 111 -3.31 -26.40 -26.19
N GLU A 112 -3.73 -27.58 -25.74
CA GLU A 112 -2.81 -28.63 -25.30
C GLU A 112 -1.93 -29.17 -26.43
N LYS A 113 -2.49 -29.37 -27.64
CA LYS A 113 -1.71 -29.81 -28.80
C LYS A 113 -0.72 -28.75 -29.31
N GLU A 114 -1.12 -27.47 -29.35
CA GLU A 114 -0.20 -26.36 -29.66
C GLU A 114 0.90 -26.24 -28.61
N ASN A 115 0.55 -26.33 -27.32
CA ASN A 115 1.53 -26.32 -26.23
C ASN A 115 2.48 -27.53 -26.28
N ALA A 116 1.99 -28.70 -26.70
CA ALA A 116 2.82 -29.90 -26.87
C ALA A 116 3.82 -29.75 -28.03
N ALA A 117 3.36 -29.23 -29.17
CA ALA A 117 4.23 -28.96 -30.32
C ALA A 117 5.26 -27.84 -30.02
N GLU A 118 4.86 -26.79 -29.30
CA GLU A 118 5.79 -25.77 -28.82
C GLU A 118 6.82 -26.35 -27.85
N ARG A 119 6.43 -27.27 -26.95
CA ARG A 119 7.37 -27.93 -26.04
C ARG A 119 8.39 -28.80 -26.76
N GLU A 120 7.99 -29.51 -27.81
CA GLU A 120 8.91 -30.30 -28.66
C GLU A 120 9.90 -29.38 -29.39
N ASN A 121 9.43 -28.29 -30.02
CA ASN A 121 10.30 -27.32 -30.68
C ASN A 121 11.22 -26.59 -29.70
N ALA A 122 10.74 -26.31 -28.48
CA ALA A 122 11.52 -25.64 -27.45
C ALA A 122 12.63 -26.53 -26.88
N ALA A 123 12.49 -27.85 -26.93
CA ALA A 123 13.51 -28.81 -26.49
C ALA A 123 14.77 -28.82 -27.39
N GLU A 124 14.69 -28.31 -28.62
CA GLU A 124 15.83 -28.17 -29.54
C GLU A 124 16.60 -26.84 -29.35
N MET A 125 16.11 -25.92 -28.53
CA MET A 125 16.79 -24.65 -28.26
C MET A 125 17.91 -24.79 -27.22
N SER A 126 19.06 -24.14 -27.44
CA SER A 126 20.17 -24.20 -26.47
C SER A 126 19.87 -23.35 -25.22
N GLU A 127 19.99 -23.94 -24.02
CA GLU A 127 19.98 -23.22 -22.74
C GLU A 127 21.14 -22.21 -22.71
N SER A 128 20.83 -20.91 -22.80
CA SER A 128 21.85 -19.86 -22.90
C SER A 128 21.65 -18.72 -21.90
N ALA A 129 20.43 -18.48 -21.42
CA ALA A 129 20.10 -17.37 -20.54
C ALA A 129 20.27 -17.72 -19.06
N ASP A 130 20.92 -16.83 -18.30
CA ASP A 130 21.07 -16.93 -16.86
C ASP A 130 19.76 -16.64 -16.13
N ILE A 131 18.96 -15.69 -16.62
CA ILE A 131 17.71 -15.25 -15.99
C ILE A 131 16.72 -14.75 -17.03
N ALA A 132 15.42 -14.95 -16.80
CA ALA A 132 14.36 -14.29 -17.57
C ALA A 132 13.80 -13.09 -16.81
N LEU A 133 13.38 -12.07 -17.55
CA LEU A 133 12.62 -10.94 -16.99
C LEU A 133 11.33 -10.72 -17.79
N ILE A 134 10.20 -10.88 -17.09
CA ILE A 134 8.86 -10.64 -17.60
C ILE A 134 8.45 -9.20 -17.27
N GLY A 135 8.19 -8.39 -18.30
CA GLY A 135 7.65 -7.03 -18.17
C GLY A 135 8.62 -5.95 -18.65
N LEU A 136 8.44 -5.50 -19.88
CA LEU A 136 9.33 -4.53 -20.55
C LEU A 136 8.82 -3.09 -20.47
N ALA A 137 8.44 -2.67 -19.27
CA ALA A 137 8.32 -1.24 -18.96
C ALA A 137 9.72 -0.66 -18.67
N VAL A 138 9.81 0.66 -18.48
CA VAL A 138 11.08 1.38 -18.21
C VAL A 138 11.93 0.71 -17.13
N MET A 139 11.33 0.28 -16.01
CA MET A 139 12.06 -0.42 -14.94
C MET A 139 12.64 -1.77 -15.39
N GLY A 140 11.86 -2.56 -16.15
CA GLY A 140 12.29 -3.89 -16.59
C GLY A 140 13.38 -3.82 -17.65
N GLN A 141 13.25 -2.93 -18.63
CA GLN A 141 14.27 -2.72 -19.66
C GLN A 141 15.61 -2.29 -19.05
N ASN A 142 15.60 -1.30 -18.16
CA ASN A 142 16.82 -0.83 -17.52
C ASN A 142 17.47 -1.89 -16.63
N LEU A 143 16.68 -2.71 -15.93
CA LEU A 143 17.23 -3.80 -15.12
C LEU A 143 17.82 -4.92 -15.98
N ILE A 144 17.22 -5.24 -17.13
CA ILE A 144 17.79 -6.18 -18.11
C ILE A 144 19.14 -5.66 -18.62
N LEU A 145 19.22 -4.40 -19.02
CA LEU A 145 20.47 -3.79 -19.50
C LEU A 145 21.54 -3.77 -18.42
N ASN A 146 21.15 -3.49 -17.17
CA ASN A 146 22.06 -3.56 -16.03
C ASN A 146 22.62 -4.99 -15.85
N MET A 147 21.77 -6.02 -15.86
CA MET A 147 22.21 -7.42 -15.81
C MET A 147 23.14 -7.79 -16.97
N ASN A 148 22.82 -7.34 -18.20
CA ASN A 148 23.66 -7.56 -19.38
C ASN A 148 25.06 -6.94 -19.24
N ASP A 149 25.14 -5.69 -18.75
CA ASP A 149 26.41 -4.99 -18.55
C ASP A 149 27.31 -5.68 -17.51
N HIS A 150 26.70 -6.42 -16.58
CA HIS A 150 27.39 -7.25 -15.59
C HIS A 150 27.65 -8.68 -16.07
N GLY A 151 27.50 -8.95 -17.37
CA GLY A 151 27.89 -10.20 -18.00
C GLY A 151 26.88 -11.34 -17.91
N PHE A 152 25.62 -11.05 -17.56
CA PHE A 152 24.55 -12.05 -17.54
C PHE A 152 23.76 -12.03 -18.85
N VAL A 153 23.49 -13.21 -19.40
CA VAL A 153 22.60 -13.37 -20.56
C VAL A 153 21.16 -13.35 -20.04
N VAL A 154 20.36 -12.38 -20.48
CA VAL A 154 18.99 -12.20 -20.00
C VAL A 154 17.98 -12.53 -21.10
N CYS A 155 16.97 -13.35 -20.77
CA CYS A 155 15.83 -13.58 -21.65
C CYS A 155 14.71 -12.57 -21.36
N ALA A 156 14.49 -11.65 -22.29
CA ALA A 156 13.44 -10.65 -22.23
C ALA A 156 12.10 -11.23 -22.72
N TYR A 157 11.05 -11.10 -21.90
CA TYR A 157 9.70 -11.49 -22.28
C TYR A 157 8.67 -10.43 -21.88
N ASN A 158 7.63 -10.29 -22.70
CA ASN A 158 6.49 -9.44 -22.39
C ASN A 158 5.22 -9.97 -23.06
N ARG A 159 4.08 -9.87 -22.37
CA ARG A 159 2.77 -10.32 -22.89
C ARG A 159 2.44 -9.75 -24.28
N THR A 160 2.80 -8.48 -24.51
CA THR A 160 2.75 -7.86 -25.83
C THR A 160 4.11 -8.05 -26.48
N THR A 161 4.22 -9.00 -27.40
CA THR A 161 5.48 -9.45 -27.99
C THR A 161 6.17 -8.37 -28.83
N SER A 162 5.43 -7.45 -29.44
CA SER A 162 6.04 -6.31 -30.16
C SER A 162 6.98 -5.48 -29.28
N LYS A 163 6.75 -5.42 -27.96
CA LYS A 163 7.68 -4.74 -27.03
C LYS A 163 9.01 -5.45 -26.88
N VAL A 164 9.05 -6.77 -27.09
CA VAL A 164 10.28 -7.56 -27.11
C VAL A 164 11.08 -7.18 -28.35
N ASP A 165 10.41 -7.17 -29.51
CA ASP A 165 11.03 -6.78 -30.78
C ASP A 165 11.56 -5.34 -30.75
N ASP A 166 10.74 -4.40 -30.27
CA ASP A 166 11.12 -2.99 -30.12
C ASP A 166 12.36 -2.84 -29.22
N PHE A 167 12.39 -3.52 -28.07
CA PHE A 167 13.51 -3.44 -27.13
C PHE A 167 14.81 -4.01 -27.73
N LEU A 168 14.74 -5.17 -28.40
CA LEU A 168 15.90 -5.80 -29.02
C LEU A 168 16.45 -5.01 -30.21
N GLN A 169 15.58 -4.31 -30.96
CA GLN A 169 15.98 -3.49 -32.10
C GLN A 169 16.54 -2.12 -31.68
N ASN A 170 16.23 -1.67 -30.46
CA ASN A 170 16.62 -0.37 -29.94
C ASN A 170 17.57 -0.50 -28.73
N GLU A 171 17.08 -0.39 -27.50
CA GLU A 171 17.92 -0.22 -26.31
C GLU A 171 18.81 -1.44 -26.02
N ALA A 172 18.37 -2.66 -26.37
CA ALA A 172 19.14 -3.89 -26.23
C ALA A 172 19.86 -4.31 -27.52
N LYS A 173 19.90 -3.46 -28.54
CA LYS A 173 20.65 -3.72 -29.75
C LYS A 173 22.14 -3.87 -29.43
N ASP A 174 22.79 -4.85 -30.07
CA ASP A 174 24.21 -5.17 -29.88
C ASP A 174 24.59 -5.61 -28.44
N THR A 175 23.61 -6.07 -27.67
CA THR A 175 23.80 -6.71 -26.35
C THR A 175 23.72 -8.24 -26.44
N GLN A 176 23.89 -8.95 -25.32
CA GLN A 176 23.68 -10.40 -25.22
C GLN A 176 22.24 -10.77 -24.82
N VAL A 177 21.34 -9.80 -24.74
CA VAL A 177 19.93 -10.03 -24.39
C VAL A 177 19.25 -10.82 -25.50
N VAL A 178 18.50 -11.85 -25.13
CA VAL A 178 17.69 -12.66 -26.06
C VAL A 178 16.21 -12.42 -25.80
N GLY A 179 15.38 -12.37 -26.84
CA GLY A 179 13.93 -12.30 -26.70
C GLY A 179 13.27 -13.66 -26.66
N ALA A 180 12.03 -13.70 -26.17
CA ALA A 180 11.10 -14.80 -26.40
C ALA A 180 9.72 -14.24 -26.79
N HIS A 181 8.98 -14.98 -27.60
CA HIS A 181 7.65 -14.64 -28.09
C HIS A 181 6.54 -15.48 -27.44
N SER A 182 6.89 -16.58 -26.76
CA SER A 182 5.99 -17.33 -25.87
C SER A 182 6.62 -17.59 -24.50
N ILE A 183 5.79 -17.89 -23.50
CA ILE A 183 6.27 -18.24 -22.15
C ILE A 183 7.00 -19.59 -22.16
N ILE A 184 6.60 -20.52 -23.04
CA ILE A 184 7.24 -21.82 -23.24
C ILE A 184 8.65 -21.61 -23.80
N GLU A 185 8.76 -20.78 -24.85
CA GLU A 185 10.05 -20.41 -25.43
C GLU A 185 10.97 -19.74 -24.40
N MET A 186 10.44 -18.80 -23.60
CA MET A 186 11.21 -18.15 -22.55
C MET A 186 11.76 -19.15 -21.53
N VAL A 187 10.92 -20.06 -21.03
CA VAL A 187 11.33 -21.07 -20.03
C VAL A 187 12.39 -22.03 -20.58
N ALA A 188 12.30 -22.39 -21.85
CA ALA A 188 13.25 -23.29 -22.50
C ALA A 188 14.64 -22.66 -22.75
N LYS A 189 14.74 -21.33 -22.84
CA LYS A 189 16.04 -20.63 -22.99
C LYS A 189 16.85 -20.54 -21.69
N LEU A 190 16.27 -20.90 -20.55
CA LEU A 190 16.86 -20.69 -19.22
C LEU A 190 17.71 -21.87 -18.76
N LYS A 191 18.91 -21.56 -18.25
CA LYS A 191 19.75 -22.50 -17.50
C LYS A 191 19.05 -22.94 -16.22
N LYS A 192 19.23 -24.21 -15.83
CA LYS A 192 18.73 -24.74 -14.54
C LYS A 192 19.64 -24.38 -13.34
N PRO A 193 19.09 -24.20 -12.12
CA PRO A 193 17.66 -24.00 -11.85
C PRO A 193 17.19 -22.69 -12.50
N ARG A 194 16.02 -22.74 -13.12
CA ARG A 194 15.49 -21.63 -13.92
C ARG A 194 15.18 -20.46 -12.99
N ARG A 195 15.56 -19.26 -13.41
CA ARG A 195 15.32 -18.01 -12.67
C ARG A 195 14.43 -17.11 -13.50
N VAL A 196 13.21 -16.87 -13.02
CA VAL A 196 12.22 -16.03 -13.71
C VAL A 196 11.83 -14.86 -12.84
N MET A 197 12.27 -13.66 -13.22
CA MET A 197 11.90 -12.41 -12.56
C MET A 197 10.71 -11.75 -13.24
N MET A 198 9.78 -11.22 -12.45
CA MET A 198 8.60 -10.51 -12.92
C MET A 198 8.64 -9.06 -12.44
N LEU A 199 8.57 -8.11 -13.38
CA LEU A 199 8.40 -6.68 -13.15
C LEU A 199 7.11 -6.20 -13.82
N VAL A 200 5.99 -6.75 -13.33
CA VAL A 200 4.65 -6.49 -13.85
C VAL A 200 3.82 -5.71 -12.84
N LYS A 201 2.60 -5.32 -13.23
CA LYS A 201 1.66 -4.66 -12.33
C LYS A 201 1.37 -5.60 -11.14
N ALA A 202 1.50 -5.09 -9.91
CA ALA A 202 1.18 -5.83 -8.70
C ALA A 202 -0.30 -6.31 -8.67
N GLY A 203 -0.55 -7.38 -7.92
CA GLY A 203 -1.86 -8.03 -7.81
C GLY A 203 -2.06 -9.14 -8.85
N GLU A 204 -3.26 -9.22 -9.42
CA GLU A 204 -3.72 -10.32 -10.29
C GLU A 204 -2.78 -10.64 -11.45
N ALA A 205 -2.11 -9.64 -12.04
CA ALA A 205 -1.20 -9.88 -13.14
C ALA A 205 0.01 -10.74 -12.74
N VAL A 206 0.50 -10.64 -11.50
CA VAL A 206 1.56 -11.50 -10.97
C VAL A 206 1.04 -12.94 -10.83
N ASP A 207 -0.14 -13.11 -10.23
CA ASP A 207 -0.73 -14.45 -10.02
C ASP A 207 -1.03 -15.15 -11.36
N ASN A 208 -1.48 -14.41 -12.37
CA ASN A 208 -1.72 -14.94 -13.71
C ASN A 208 -0.42 -15.44 -14.39
N PHE A 209 0.71 -14.78 -14.18
CA PHE A 209 2.00 -15.28 -14.67
C PHE A 209 2.48 -16.49 -13.87
N ILE A 210 2.35 -16.47 -12.54
CA ILE A 210 2.69 -17.62 -11.71
C ILE A 210 1.92 -18.87 -12.17
N ASN A 211 0.63 -18.75 -12.44
CA ASN A 211 -0.20 -19.86 -12.89
C ASN A 211 0.23 -20.42 -14.26
N GLN A 212 0.76 -19.58 -15.16
CA GLN A 212 1.30 -20.02 -16.45
C GLN A 212 2.71 -20.62 -16.34
N LEU A 213 3.52 -20.14 -15.39
CA LEU A 213 4.89 -20.60 -15.16
C LEU A 213 4.93 -21.97 -14.50
N VAL A 214 4.12 -22.18 -13.45
CA VAL A 214 4.17 -23.39 -12.62
C VAL A 214 4.11 -24.70 -13.42
N PRO A 215 3.25 -24.86 -14.46
CA PRO A 215 3.21 -26.09 -15.28
C PRO A 215 4.46 -26.33 -16.15
N LEU A 216 5.34 -25.33 -16.28
CA LEU A 216 6.54 -25.37 -17.13
C LEU A 216 7.84 -25.43 -16.32
N LEU A 217 7.75 -25.26 -14.99
CA LEU A 217 8.89 -25.28 -14.08
C LEU A 217 9.04 -26.64 -13.37
N GLU A 218 10.25 -26.93 -12.93
CA GLU A 218 10.60 -28.13 -12.17
C GLU A 218 10.93 -27.78 -10.71
N PRO A 219 10.82 -28.74 -9.77
CA PRO A 219 11.23 -28.50 -8.38
C PRO A 219 12.66 -27.97 -8.28
N GLY A 220 12.85 -26.88 -7.52
CA GLY A 220 14.10 -26.14 -7.40
C GLY A 220 14.20 -24.89 -8.30
N ASP A 221 13.32 -24.75 -9.29
CA ASP A 221 13.23 -23.52 -10.10
C ASP A 221 12.70 -22.34 -9.25
N ILE A 222 13.03 -21.11 -9.68
CA ILE A 222 12.90 -19.90 -8.89
C ILE A 222 12.02 -18.88 -9.62
N ILE A 223 10.95 -18.45 -8.94
CA ILE A 223 10.12 -17.31 -9.33
C ILE A 223 10.45 -16.12 -8.44
N ILE A 224 10.78 -14.98 -9.06
CA ILE A 224 11.10 -13.73 -8.38
C ILE A 224 10.04 -12.68 -8.74
N ASP A 225 9.28 -12.21 -7.77
CA ASP A 225 8.41 -11.05 -7.94
C ASP A 225 9.21 -9.80 -7.56
N GLY A 226 9.60 -8.99 -8.56
CA GLY A 226 10.31 -7.73 -8.38
C GLY A 226 9.41 -6.50 -8.29
N GLY A 227 8.09 -6.71 -8.32
CA GLY A 227 7.10 -5.63 -8.31
C GLY A 227 7.03 -4.91 -6.97
N ASN A 228 6.19 -3.87 -6.91
CA ASN A 228 5.75 -3.32 -5.62
C ASN A 228 4.52 -4.09 -5.13
N SER A 229 4.68 -5.40 -4.92
CA SER A 229 3.60 -6.29 -4.47
C SER A 229 3.32 -6.14 -2.98
N GLU A 230 2.08 -6.46 -2.61
CA GLU A 230 1.68 -6.51 -1.20
C GLU A 230 2.37 -7.68 -0.49
N TYR A 231 2.92 -7.45 0.71
CA TYR A 231 3.70 -8.47 1.42
C TYR A 231 2.84 -9.68 1.82
N GLN A 232 1.53 -9.50 2.04
CA GLN A 232 0.60 -10.60 2.29
C GLN A 232 0.39 -11.49 1.06
N ASP A 233 0.34 -10.91 -0.15
CA ASP A 233 0.33 -11.70 -1.39
C ASP A 233 1.62 -12.51 -1.54
N SER A 234 2.76 -11.93 -1.16
CA SER A 234 4.04 -12.66 -1.16
C SER A 234 4.09 -13.78 -0.12
N ASN A 235 3.53 -13.57 1.08
CA ASN A 235 3.38 -14.63 2.07
C ASN A 235 2.50 -15.77 1.55
N ARG A 236 1.41 -15.46 0.84
CA ARG A 236 0.56 -16.47 0.18
C ARG A 236 1.32 -17.22 -0.91
N ARG A 237 1.88 -16.50 -1.89
CA ARG A 237 2.66 -17.06 -3.01
C ARG A 237 3.82 -17.93 -2.54
N PHE A 238 4.53 -17.49 -1.51
CA PHE A 238 5.61 -18.26 -0.89
C PHE A 238 5.12 -19.63 -0.39
N LYS A 239 4.00 -19.68 0.33
CA LYS A 239 3.42 -20.94 0.83
C LYS A 239 2.95 -21.83 -0.32
N ASP A 240 2.17 -21.27 -1.24
CA ASP A 240 1.56 -22.01 -2.36
C ASP A 240 2.62 -22.62 -3.29
N LEU A 241 3.73 -21.92 -3.54
CA LEU A 241 4.80 -22.39 -4.41
C LEU A 241 5.74 -23.37 -3.72
N LYS A 242 5.95 -23.23 -2.41
CA LYS A 242 6.72 -24.18 -1.60
C LYS A 242 6.11 -25.58 -1.65
N GLU A 243 4.79 -25.71 -1.63
CA GLU A 243 4.09 -27.00 -1.76
C GLU A 243 4.33 -27.68 -3.11
N LYS A 244 4.68 -26.91 -4.14
CA LYS A 244 4.98 -27.38 -5.50
C LYS A 244 6.47 -27.58 -5.76
N GLY A 245 7.31 -27.39 -4.74
CA GLY A 245 8.77 -27.44 -4.87
C GLY A 245 9.39 -26.25 -5.61
N ILE A 246 8.62 -25.19 -5.89
CA ILE A 246 9.10 -23.98 -6.56
C ILE A 246 9.55 -22.96 -5.52
N LEU A 247 10.76 -22.41 -5.69
CA LEU A 247 11.32 -21.43 -4.77
C LEU A 247 10.80 -20.04 -5.14
N PHE A 248 10.15 -19.36 -4.20
CA PHE A 248 9.62 -18.01 -4.42
C PHE A 248 10.46 -16.95 -3.69
N VAL A 249 10.73 -15.83 -4.37
CA VAL A 249 11.37 -14.65 -3.79
C VAL A 249 10.53 -13.40 -4.12
N GLY A 250 10.04 -12.71 -3.11
CA GLY A 250 9.52 -11.35 -3.24
C GLY A 250 10.64 -10.35 -2.99
N SER A 251 11.01 -9.56 -3.99
CA SER A 251 12.13 -8.63 -3.92
C SER A 251 11.70 -7.20 -4.20
N GLY A 252 11.86 -6.34 -3.20
CA GLY A 252 11.76 -4.90 -3.43
C GLY A 252 12.85 -4.39 -4.37
N VAL A 253 12.48 -3.64 -5.40
CA VAL A 253 13.43 -2.93 -6.28
C VAL A 253 13.24 -1.42 -6.13
N SER A 254 14.25 -0.67 -5.71
CA SER A 254 14.18 0.79 -5.52
C SER A 254 15.30 1.51 -6.27
N GLY A 255 15.01 2.74 -6.73
CA GLY A 255 15.97 3.60 -7.43
C GLY A 255 15.46 4.34 -8.66
N GLY A 256 14.22 4.08 -9.06
CA GLY A 256 13.66 4.65 -10.28
C GLY A 256 14.36 4.14 -11.53
N GLU A 257 14.18 4.85 -12.64
CA GLU A 257 14.74 4.48 -13.95
C GLU A 257 16.28 4.43 -13.93
N GLU A 258 16.91 5.51 -13.49
CA GLU A 258 18.37 5.61 -13.41
C GLU A 258 18.96 4.60 -12.43
N GLY A 259 18.33 4.40 -11.27
CA GLY A 259 18.75 3.38 -10.32
C GLY A 259 18.65 1.97 -10.91
N ALA A 260 17.57 1.62 -11.60
CA ALA A 260 17.46 0.30 -12.24
C ALA A 260 18.58 0.06 -13.26
N ARG A 261 19.02 1.10 -13.98
CA ARG A 261 20.03 1.01 -15.04
C ARG A 261 21.45 0.82 -14.53
N TYR A 262 21.80 1.48 -13.43
CA TYR A 262 23.20 1.57 -12.97
C TYR A 262 23.45 0.98 -11.58
N GLY A 263 22.40 0.68 -10.82
CA GLY A 263 22.54 0.18 -9.45
C GLY A 263 21.30 0.44 -8.61
N PRO A 264 20.31 -0.47 -8.56
CA PRO A 264 19.18 -0.31 -7.68
C PRO A 264 19.53 -0.81 -6.28
N SER A 265 18.69 -0.46 -5.32
CA SER A 265 18.60 -1.19 -4.06
C SER A 265 17.68 -2.38 -4.25
N LEU A 266 18.13 -3.57 -3.86
CA LEU A 266 17.41 -4.84 -4.00
C LEU A 266 17.22 -5.49 -2.64
N MET A 267 15.96 -5.83 -2.32
CA MET A 267 15.55 -6.31 -1.00
C MET A 267 14.89 -7.69 -1.10
N PRO A 268 15.62 -8.75 -1.46
CA PRO A 268 15.05 -10.10 -1.64
C PRO A 268 14.67 -10.75 -0.30
N GLY A 269 13.46 -11.30 -0.23
CA GLY A 269 13.04 -12.23 0.83
C GLY A 269 12.09 -13.30 0.28
N GLY A 270 11.93 -14.43 0.98
CA GLY A 270 11.16 -15.55 0.47
C GLY A 270 11.69 -16.91 0.92
N ASN A 271 11.95 -17.80 -0.03
CA ASN A 271 12.59 -19.08 0.25
C ASN A 271 14.13 -18.91 0.30
N PRO A 272 14.79 -19.14 1.45
CA PRO A 272 16.25 -18.95 1.57
C PRO A 272 17.06 -19.86 0.65
N ASP A 273 16.51 -21.01 0.23
CA ASP A 273 17.18 -21.92 -0.71
C ASP A 273 17.38 -21.30 -2.10
N ALA A 274 16.61 -20.26 -2.45
CA ALA A 274 16.80 -19.52 -3.70
C ALA A 274 18.01 -18.58 -3.66
N TRP A 275 18.43 -18.12 -2.47
CA TRP A 275 19.41 -17.05 -2.33
C TRP A 275 20.77 -17.39 -2.98
N PRO A 276 21.37 -18.58 -2.77
CA PRO A 276 22.64 -18.93 -3.43
C PRO A 276 22.59 -18.87 -4.96
N HIS A 277 21.43 -19.10 -5.56
CA HIS A 277 21.24 -19.13 -7.02
C HIS A 277 21.05 -17.74 -7.65
N ILE A 278 20.60 -16.75 -6.87
CA ILE A 278 20.33 -15.39 -7.36
C ILE A 278 21.31 -14.35 -6.81
N LYS A 279 22.04 -14.67 -5.73
CA LYS A 279 22.95 -13.76 -5.01
C LYS A 279 23.93 -13.05 -5.94
N ASN A 280 24.61 -13.81 -6.82
CA ASN A 280 25.62 -13.23 -7.71
C ASN A 280 25.02 -12.20 -8.67
N ILE A 281 23.86 -12.51 -9.27
CA ILE A 281 23.15 -11.59 -10.18
C ILE A 281 22.75 -10.34 -9.41
N PHE A 282 22.07 -10.53 -8.27
CA PHE A 282 21.51 -9.44 -7.48
C PHE A 282 22.57 -8.50 -6.90
N GLN A 283 23.64 -9.05 -6.33
CA GLN A 283 24.71 -8.24 -5.75
C GLN A 283 25.58 -7.55 -6.81
N SER A 284 25.74 -8.14 -8.00
CA SER A 284 26.50 -7.51 -9.09
C SER A 284 25.79 -6.30 -9.65
N ILE A 285 24.46 -6.37 -9.84
CA ILE A 285 23.70 -5.28 -10.45
C ILE A 285 23.30 -4.18 -9.46
N ALA A 286 23.38 -4.45 -8.15
CA ALA A 286 22.97 -3.51 -7.11
C ALA A 286 23.90 -2.30 -7.02
N ALA A 287 23.39 -1.17 -6.51
CA ALA A 287 24.26 -0.07 -6.12
C ALA A 287 25.27 -0.52 -5.06
N THR A 288 26.42 0.16 -4.97
CA THR A 288 27.41 -0.09 -3.93
C THR A 288 27.52 1.09 -2.97
N ALA A 289 27.74 0.81 -1.69
CA ALA A 289 28.03 1.79 -0.65
C ALA A 289 29.23 1.28 0.17
N ASP A 290 30.32 2.04 0.21
CA ASP A 290 31.60 1.64 0.82
C ASP A 290 32.14 0.27 0.32
N GLY A 291 31.90 -0.05 -0.96
CA GLY A 291 32.30 -1.32 -1.57
C GLY A 291 31.38 -2.50 -1.24
N GLU A 292 30.35 -2.32 -0.43
CA GLU A 292 29.33 -3.32 -0.14
C GLU A 292 28.12 -3.15 -1.07
N PRO A 293 27.55 -4.23 -1.65
CA PRO A 293 26.34 -4.14 -2.45
C PRO A 293 25.15 -3.76 -1.58
N CYS A 294 24.29 -2.87 -2.09
CA CYS A 294 23.02 -2.48 -1.50
C CYS A 294 21.95 -3.56 -1.74
N CYS A 295 22.33 -4.81 -1.48
CA CYS A 295 21.52 -6.01 -1.62
C CYS A 295 22.04 -7.12 -0.70
N ASP A 296 21.15 -7.63 0.16
CA ASP A 296 21.37 -8.86 0.93
C ASP A 296 20.04 -9.56 1.21
N TRP A 297 20.10 -10.80 1.71
CA TRP A 297 18.90 -11.55 2.08
C TRP A 297 18.18 -10.88 3.26
N VAL A 298 16.93 -10.50 3.05
CA VAL A 298 16.12 -9.79 4.04
C VAL A 298 15.53 -10.74 5.08
N GLY A 299 15.01 -11.89 4.65
CA GLY A 299 14.30 -12.83 5.50
C GLY A 299 13.26 -13.66 4.74
N ASP A 300 12.47 -14.42 5.48
CA ASP A 300 11.55 -15.41 4.91
C ASP A 300 10.25 -14.80 4.38
N GLY A 301 9.55 -15.55 3.52
CA GLY A 301 8.21 -15.18 3.04
C GLY A 301 8.14 -13.80 2.38
N GLY A 302 7.26 -12.93 2.88
CA GLY A 302 7.03 -11.58 2.37
C GLY A 302 8.01 -10.51 2.89
N ALA A 303 9.08 -10.88 3.62
CA ALA A 303 9.96 -9.92 4.31
C ALA A 303 10.57 -8.87 3.37
N GLY A 304 11.02 -9.28 2.18
CA GLY A 304 11.60 -8.37 1.19
C GLY A 304 10.65 -7.26 0.72
N HIS A 305 9.41 -7.64 0.39
CA HIS A 305 8.36 -6.67 0.04
C HIS A 305 7.88 -5.85 1.24
N PHE A 306 7.89 -6.40 2.46
CA PHE A 306 7.57 -5.62 3.67
C PHE A 306 8.61 -4.52 3.91
N VAL A 307 9.90 -4.85 3.83
CA VAL A 307 10.99 -3.86 3.92
C VAL A 307 10.86 -2.79 2.84
N LYS A 308 10.51 -3.18 1.60
CA LYS A 308 10.27 -2.22 0.52
C LYS A 308 9.06 -1.32 0.77
N MET A 309 7.99 -1.86 1.33
CA MET A 309 6.82 -1.10 1.72
C MET A 309 7.21 -0.03 2.76
N VAL A 310 7.91 -0.42 3.83
CA VAL A 310 8.39 0.52 4.86
C VAL A 310 9.35 1.57 4.28
N HIS A 311 10.26 1.19 3.39
CA HIS A 311 11.09 2.14 2.64
C HIS A 311 10.23 3.22 1.96
N ASN A 312 9.16 2.84 1.27
CA ASN A 312 8.27 3.80 0.59
C ASN A 312 7.47 4.65 1.58
N GLY A 313 7.11 4.11 2.74
CA GLY A 313 6.53 4.90 3.84
C GLY A 313 7.49 5.99 4.31
N ILE A 314 8.75 5.62 4.57
CA ILE A 314 9.81 6.56 4.96
C ILE A 314 10.06 7.60 3.85
N GLU A 315 10.05 7.19 2.58
CA GLU A 315 10.14 8.10 1.43
C GLU A 315 9.03 9.16 1.47
N TYR A 316 7.79 8.77 1.78
CA TYR A 316 6.68 9.72 1.91
C TYR A 316 6.91 10.70 3.06
N GLY A 317 7.43 10.21 4.19
CA GLY A 317 7.83 11.03 5.33
C GLY A 317 8.91 12.06 4.97
N ASP A 318 10.01 11.61 4.37
CA ASP A 318 11.12 12.49 3.99
C ASP A 318 10.67 13.57 3.00
N MET A 319 9.88 13.20 1.98
CA MET A 319 9.33 14.17 1.02
C MET A 319 8.43 15.20 1.71
N GLN A 320 7.53 14.76 2.59
CA GLN A 320 6.61 15.66 3.29
C GLN A 320 7.35 16.63 4.20
N LEU A 321 8.35 16.17 4.96
CA LEU A 321 9.19 17.02 5.80
C LEU A 321 9.94 18.08 4.98
N ILE A 322 10.45 17.71 3.81
CA ILE A 322 11.11 18.64 2.89
C ILE A 322 10.11 19.67 2.34
N CYS A 323 8.89 19.26 2.00
CA CYS A 323 7.82 20.17 1.58
C CYS A 323 7.42 21.16 2.69
N GLU A 324 7.41 20.73 3.95
CA GLU A 324 7.14 21.60 5.10
C GLU A 324 8.24 22.62 5.33
N ALA A 325 9.51 22.19 5.23
CA ALA A 325 10.65 23.10 5.23
C ALA A 325 10.56 24.13 4.09
N TYR A 326 10.27 23.67 2.86
CA TYR A 326 10.04 24.54 1.71
C TYR A 326 8.92 25.57 1.95
N SER A 327 7.77 25.15 2.48
CA SER A 327 6.65 26.06 2.77
C SER A 327 7.03 27.09 3.82
N LEU A 328 7.79 26.75 4.87
CA LEU A 328 8.27 27.73 5.83
C LEU A 328 9.26 28.73 5.21
N LEU A 329 10.22 28.28 4.41
CA LEU A 329 11.15 29.17 3.70
C LEU A 329 10.41 30.11 2.74
N LYS A 330 9.41 29.60 2.02
CA LYS A 330 8.63 30.36 1.06
C LYS A 330 7.62 31.30 1.72
N ASP A 331 6.78 30.79 2.60
CA ASP A 331 5.59 31.51 3.07
C ASP A 331 5.90 32.33 4.33
N ALA A 332 6.68 31.78 5.27
CA ALA A 332 7.08 32.50 6.47
C ALA A 332 8.24 33.47 6.18
N LEU A 333 9.31 33.00 5.54
CA LEU A 333 10.51 33.81 5.29
C LEU A 333 10.48 34.60 3.98
N ARG A 334 9.53 34.30 3.07
CA ARG A 334 9.37 34.98 1.77
C ARG A 334 10.61 34.87 0.88
N MET A 335 11.30 33.74 0.95
CA MET A 335 12.47 33.48 0.11
C MET A 335 12.04 33.11 -1.31
N ASN A 336 12.78 33.58 -2.30
CA ASN A 336 12.59 33.16 -3.69
C ASN A 336 13.25 31.80 -3.96
N GLN A 337 12.99 31.20 -5.13
CA GLN A 337 13.50 29.85 -5.44
C GLN A 337 15.03 29.77 -5.53
N GLU A 338 15.73 30.85 -5.92
CA GLU A 338 17.19 30.85 -5.96
C GLU A 338 17.79 30.84 -4.55
N GLU A 339 17.21 31.63 -3.64
CA GLU A 339 17.58 31.65 -2.22
C GLU A 339 17.30 30.31 -1.55
N MET A 340 16.11 29.73 -1.77
CA MET A 340 15.77 28.40 -1.25
C MET A 340 16.70 27.33 -1.82
N SER A 341 17.03 27.36 -3.11
CA SER A 341 17.96 26.42 -3.72
C SER A 341 19.33 26.46 -3.03
N LYS A 342 19.86 27.65 -2.71
CA LYS A 342 21.12 27.79 -1.95
C LYS A 342 21.01 27.18 -0.55
N VAL A 343 19.91 27.43 0.18
CA VAL A 343 19.67 26.82 1.49
C VAL A 343 19.69 25.29 1.41
N PHE A 344 18.98 24.70 0.43
CA PHE A 344 19.00 23.24 0.24
C PHE A 344 20.38 22.72 -0.18
N ASP A 345 21.17 23.48 -0.95
CA ASP A 345 22.57 23.13 -1.26
C ASP A 345 23.44 23.08 0.00
N ASP A 346 23.33 24.10 0.86
CA ASP A 346 24.07 24.18 2.11
C ASP A 346 23.68 23.03 3.06
N TRP A 347 22.37 22.74 3.18
CA TRP A 347 21.89 21.60 3.96
C TRP A 347 22.40 20.26 3.42
N ASN A 348 22.52 20.12 2.09
CA ASN A 348 23.04 18.91 1.47
C ASN A 348 24.54 18.69 1.71
N ARG A 349 25.28 19.69 2.20
CA ARG A 349 26.69 19.55 2.58
C ARG A 349 26.89 19.09 4.03
N GLY A 350 25.82 19.08 4.83
CA GLY A 350 25.83 18.68 6.24
C GLY A 350 25.18 17.32 6.52
N GLU A 351 24.58 17.17 7.70
CA GLU A 351 23.94 15.91 8.14
C GLU A 351 22.67 15.54 7.35
N LEU A 352 22.12 16.48 6.57
CA LEU A 352 20.99 16.27 5.68
C LEU A 352 21.40 15.80 4.27
N ASN A 353 22.70 15.54 4.02
CA ASN A 353 23.18 15.03 2.74
C ASN A 353 22.39 13.79 2.31
N SER A 354 21.61 13.96 1.23
CA SER A 354 20.68 12.95 0.75
C SER A 354 20.24 13.26 -0.67
N PHE A 355 19.83 12.23 -1.40
CA PHE A 355 19.31 12.40 -2.75
C PHE A 355 18.08 13.31 -2.79
N LEU A 356 17.15 13.18 -1.84
CA LEU A 356 15.93 14.00 -1.83
C LEU A 356 16.22 15.49 -1.64
N ILE A 357 17.17 15.85 -0.77
CA ILE A 357 17.61 17.26 -0.61
C ILE A 357 18.29 17.76 -1.89
N GLU A 358 19.12 16.93 -2.52
CA GLU A 358 19.81 17.27 -3.77
C GLU A 358 18.82 17.55 -4.92
N ILE A 359 17.83 16.69 -5.12
CA ILE A 359 16.84 16.91 -6.18
C ILE A 359 15.93 18.09 -5.85
N SER A 360 15.61 18.36 -4.58
CA SER A 360 14.86 19.56 -4.19
C SER A 360 15.61 20.83 -4.53
N ARG A 361 16.93 20.90 -4.27
CA ARG A 361 17.80 21.98 -4.74
C ARG A 361 17.73 22.13 -6.26
N ASN A 362 17.86 21.03 -7.01
CA ASN A 362 17.87 21.04 -8.47
C ASN A 362 16.53 21.51 -9.04
N ILE A 363 15.41 21.04 -8.48
CA ILE A 363 14.05 21.42 -8.88
C ILE A 363 13.82 22.92 -8.64
N LEU A 364 14.22 23.45 -7.49
CA LEU A 364 14.12 24.89 -7.18
C LEU A 364 14.94 25.76 -8.14
N LYS A 365 16.07 25.24 -8.64
CA LYS A 365 16.93 25.97 -9.59
C LYS A 365 16.46 25.86 -11.04
N PHE A 366 15.66 24.86 -11.37
CA PHE A 366 15.32 24.51 -12.74
C PHE A 366 14.43 25.57 -13.39
N LYS A 367 14.82 26.01 -14.59
CA LYS A 367 14.05 26.94 -15.43
C LYS A 367 13.73 26.28 -16.76
N GLU A 368 12.46 26.32 -17.16
CA GLU A 368 12.01 25.92 -18.48
C GLU A 368 11.56 27.17 -19.24
N ASN A 369 12.20 27.46 -20.37
CA ASN A 369 11.96 28.68 -21.17
C ASN A 369 12.07 29.99 -20.36
N GLY A 370 12.93 30.02 -19.33
CA GLY A 370 13.16 31.18 -18.47
C GLY A 370 12.27 31.25 -17.22
N ASP A 371 11.22 30.42 -17.13
CA ASP A 371 10.29 30.38 -16.00
C ASP A 371 10.59 29.22 -15.05
N TYR A 372 10.24 29.39 -13.77
CA TYR A 372 10.26 28.28 -12.80
C TYR A 372 9.00 27.41 -12.94
N PRO A 373 9.10 26.16 -13.44
CA PRO A 373 7.93 25.30 -13.60
C PRO A 373 7.35 24.86 -12.26
N LEU A 374 8.13 24.80 -11.17
CA LEU A 374 7.67 24.35 -9.85
C LEU A 374 6.40 25.07 -9.38
N GLU A 375 6.32 26.39 -9.58
CA GLU A 375 5.14 27.20 -9.19
C GLU A 375 3.91 26.98 -10.07
N LYS A 376 4.11 26.38 -11.26
CA LYS A 376 3.04 26.06 -12.21
C LYS A 376 2.51 24.64 -12.02
N ILE A 377 3.21 23.80 -11.26
CA ILE A 377 2.78 22.42 -10.97
C ILE A 377 1.54 22.47 -10.06
N ARG A 378 0.48 21.72 -10.45
CA ARG A 378 -0.72 21.58 -9.62
C ARG A 378 -0.37 20.87 -8.31
N ASP A 379 -0.73 21.49 -7.18
CA ASP A 379 -0.51 21.01 -5.81
C ASP A 379 -1.48 19.87 -5.41
N SER A 380 -1.49 18.80 -6.19
CA SER A 380 -2.29 17.59 -5.95
C SER A 380 -1.38 16.36 -6.09
N ALA A 381 -0.83 15.91 -4.96
CA ALA A 381 0.15 14.83 -4.93
C ALA A 381 -0.50 13.46 -5.23
N GLY A 382 0.01 12.80 -6.27
CA GLY A 382 -0.36 11.41 -6.56
C GLY A 382 0.24 10.42 -5.55
N GLN A 383 -0.33 9.22 -5.50
CA GLN A 383 0.24 8.08 -4.79
C GLN A 383 -0.13 6.76 -5.49
N LYS A 384 0.77 5.77 -5.41
CA LYS A 384 0.56 4.43 -5.99
C LYS A 384 0.11 3.39 -4.95
N GLY A 385 -0.23 3.81 -3.72
CA GLY A 385 -0.75 2.96 -2.65
C GLY A 385 0.28 2.43 -1.64
N THR A 386 1.56 2.29 -2.02
CA THR A 386 2.60 1.69 -1.15
C THR A 386 2.86 2.45 0.15
N GLY A 387 2.83 3.78 0.14
CA GLY A 387 2.92 4.58 1.37
C GLY A 387 1.72 4.36 2.31
N LYS A 388 0.52 4.19 1.73
CA LYS A 388 -0.70 3.88 2.49
C LYS A 388 -0.61 2.52 3.18
N TRP A 389 -0.03 1.51 2.53
CA TRP A 389 0.15 0.18 3.13
C TRP A 389 1.03 0.21 4.38
N THR A 390 2.07 1.05 4.42
CA THR A 390 2.87 1.24 5.65
C THR A 390 2.02 1.76 6.80
N ALA A 391 1.20 2.79 6.54
CA ALA A 391 0.30 3.36 7.55
C ALA A 391 -0.77 2.34 8.01
N ILE A 392 -1.34 1.57 7.08
CA ILE A 392 -2.30 0.50 7.42
C ILE A 392 -1.65 -0.57 8.28
N ALA A 393 -0.49 -1.10 7.87
CA ALA A 393 0.24 -2.10 8.64
C ALA A 393 0.57 -1.61 10.05
N SER A 394 0.90 -0.32 10.20
CA SER A 394 1.14 0.25 11.53
C SER A 394 -0.10 0.24 12.43
N LEU A 395 -1.29 0.46 11.86
CA LEU A 395 -2.56 0.37 12.58
C LEU A 395 -2.91 -1.09 12.91
N GLU A 396 -2.70 -2.00 11.96
CA GLU A 396 -2.95 -3.44 12.14
C GLU A 396 -2.07 -4.04 13.24
N TYR A 397 -0.80 -3.63 13.33
CA TYR A 397 0.16 -4.14 14.32
C TYR A 397 0.30 -3.25 15.57
N GLY A 398 -0.52 -2.20 15.70
CA GLY A 398 -0.52 -1.35 16.89
C GLY A 398 0.77 -0.55 17.12
N ILE A 399 1.49 -0.20 16.06
CA ILE A 399 2.74 0.58 16.13
C ILE A 399 2.49 2.05 15.76
N PRO A 400 2.94 3.03 16.56
CA PRO A 400 2.68 4.45 16.36
C PRO A 400 3.57 5.08 15.26
N VAL A 401 3.31 4.73 14.00
CA VAL A 401 4.04 5.26 12.83
C VAL A 401 3.40 6.56 12.32
N THR A 402 3.32 7.54 13.22
CA THR A 402 2.48 8.74 13.06
C THR A 402 2.92 9.64 11.92
N LEU A 403 4.23 9.86 11.73
CA LEU A 403 4.71 10.82 10.74
C LEU A 403 4.41 10.35 9.31
N ILE A 404 4.60 9.06 9.03
CA ILE A 404 4.27 8.49 7.73
C ILE A 404 2.75 8.52 7.51
N GLY A 405 1.96 8.27 8.56
CA GLY A 405 0.50 8.42 8.53
C GLY A 405 0.07 9.83 8.12
N GLU A 406 0.61 10.86 8.78
CA GLU A 406 0.37 12.26 8.43
C GLU A 406 0.84 12.60 7.01
N SER A 407 1.95 12.02 6.56
CA SER A 407 2.45 12.21 5.20
C SER A 407 1.53 11.62 4.13
N VAL A 408 0.85 10.51 4.44
CA VAL A 408 -0.21 9.95 3.58
C VAL A 408 -1.44 10.88 3.58
N TYR A 409 -1.88 11.34 4.76
CA TYR A 409 -3.02 12.26 4.86
C TYR A 409 -2.76 13.61 4.20
N ALA A 410 -1.55 14.15 4.27
CA ALA A 410 -1.16 15.38 3.57
C ALA A 410 -1.33 15.25 2.05
N ARG A 411 -0.99 14.09 1.45
CA ARG A 411 -1.26 13.81 0.04
C ARG A 411 -2.76 13.76 -0.25
N CYS A 412 -3.54 13.09 0.61
CA CYS A 412 -5.00 13.07 0.49
C CYS A 412 -5.60 14.48 0.54
N LEU A 413 -5.17 15.31 1.50
CA LEU A 413 -5.61 16.70 1.63
C LEU A 413 -5.24 17.53 0.39
N SER A 414 -4.05 17.34 -0.17
CA SER A 414 -3.64 18.03 -1.40
C SER A 414 -4.56 17.71 -2.59
N SER A 415 -5.07 16.48 -2.66
CA SER A 415 -5.98 16.03 -3.72
C SER A 415 -7.36 16.67 -3.65
N LEU A 416 -7.78 17.17 -2.47
CA LEU A 416 -9.00 17.97 -2.27
C LEU A 416 -8.82 19.41 -2.77
N LYS A 417 -8.16 19.61 -3.93
CA LYS A 417 -7.74 20.94 -4.41
C LYS A 417 -8.90 21.90 -4.57
N ASP A 418 -9.98 21.47 -5.23
CA ASP A 418 -11.11 22.35 -5.54
C ASP A 418 -11.86 22.72 -4.26
N GLU A 419 -11.98 21.79 -3.31
CA GLU A 419 -12.54 22.04 -1.98
C GLU A 419 -11.68 23.01 -1.16
N ARG A 420 -10.34 22.85 -1.17
CA ARG A 420 -9.43 23.80 -0.53
C ARG A 420 -9.54 25.21 -1.10
N VAL A 421 -9.75 25.35 -2.41
CA VAL A 421 -9.96 26.67 -3.06
C VAL A 421 -11.26 27.32 -2.59
N VAL A 422 -12.32 26.53 -2.35
CA VAL A 422 -13.57 27.03 -1.76
C VAL A 422 -13.34 27.43 -0.30
N ALA A 423 -12.71 26.56 0.49
CA ALA A 423 -12.42 26.80 1.90
C ALA A 423 -11.57 28.05 2.13
N TYR A 424 -10.54 28.27 1.30
CA TYR A 424 -9.66 29.45 1.34
C TYR A 424 -10.41 30.78 1.28
N LYS A 425 -11.59 30.83 0.64
CA LYS A 425 -12.37 32.07 0.50
C LYS A 425 -13.22 32.40 1.73
N VAL A 426 -13.41 31.44 2.64
CA VAL A 426 -14.38 31.56 3.76
C VAL A 426 -13.79 31.25 5.13
N LEU A 427 -12.63 30.59 5.20
CA LEU A 427 -11.93 30.29 6.45
C LEU A 427 -10.78 31.26 6.64
N ASP A 428 -10.84 32.04 7.72
CA ASP A 428 -9.76 32.97 8.09
C ASP A 428 -8.61 32.23 8.79
N GLY A 429 -7.39 32.62 8.46
CA GLY A 429 -6.17 32.22 9.15
C GLY A 429 -5.50 33.41 9.86
N PRO A 430 -4.46 33.18 10.66
CA PRO A 430 -3.69 34.25 11.27
C PRO A 430 -3.03 35.14 10.19
N GLY A 431 -3.18 36.47 10.32
CA GLY A 431 -2.56 37.45 9.41
C GLY A 431 -1.16 37.92 9.82
N SER A 432 -0.59 37.30 10.86
CA SER A 432 0.71 37.70 11.40
C SER A 432 1.86 37.32 10.47
N LYS A 433 2.88 38.18 10.40
CA LYS A 433 4.11 37.90 9.67
C LYS A 433 5.17 37.34 10.61
N PHE A 434 6.17 36.67 10.03
CA PHE A 434 7.39 36.36 10.75
C PHE A 434 8.19 37.65 10.98
N GLU A 435 8.61 37.90 12.22
CA GLU A 435 9.31 39.13 12.64
C GLU A 435 10.70 38.84 13.22
N GLY A 436 11.14 37.58 13.24
CA GLY A 436 12.45 37.18 13.75
C GLY A 436 13.59 37.31 12.73
N ASP A 437 14.78 36.87 13.14
CA ASP A 437 15.93 36.74 12.26
C ASP A 437 15.72 35.58 11.27
N LYS A 438 15.81 35.88 9.97
CA LYS A 438 15.59 34.89 8.91
C LYS A 438 16.69 33.84 8.86
N GLU A 439 17.95 34.23 8.99
CA GLU A 439 19.09 33.30 8.92
C GLU A 439 19.07 32.35 10.12
N GLU A 440 18.77 32.87 11.31
CA GLU A 440 18.57 32.04 12.50
C GLU A 440 17.41 31.06 12.32
N PHE A 441 16.29 31.51 11.76
CA PHE A 441 15.13 30.64 11.55
C PHE A 441 15.39 29.57 10.47
N VAL A 442 16.20 29.85 9.44
CA VAL A 442 16.65 28.82 8.49
C VAL A 442 17.38 27.69 9.21
N GLU A 443 18.27 28.01 10.15
CA GLU A 443 18.97 27.00 10.96
C GLU A 443 18.01 26.25 11.90
N HIS A 444 17.00 26.94 12.44
CA HIS A 444 15.95 26.27 13.21
C HIS A 444 15.17 25.25 12.37
N ILE A 445 14.75 25.63 11.15
CA ILE A 445 14.06 24.74 10.21
C ILE A 445 14.94 23.54 9.87
N ARG A 446 16.24 23.74 9.59
CA ARG A 446 17.18 22.66 9.29
C ARG A 446 17.25 21.63 10.43
N LYS A 447 17.36 22.10 11.68
CA LYS A 447 17.40 21.23 12.86
C LYS A 447 16.06 20.53 13.12
N ALA A 448 14.93 21.20 12.88
CA ALA A 448 13.60 20.61 12.96
C ALA A 448 13.44 19.48 11.94
N LEU A 449 13.82 19.74 10.69
CA LEU A 449 13.83 18.75 9.60
C LEU A 449 14.66 17.52 9.98
N TYR A 450 15.86 17.72 10.49
CA TYR A 450 16.72 16.61 10.90
C TYR A 450 16.14 15.79 12.07
N ALA A 451 15.62 16.46 13.12
CA ALA A 451 15.01 15.79 14.25
C ALA A 451 13.76 14.98 13.86
N SER A 452 12.88 15.56 13.04
CA SER A 452 11.69 14.87 12.55
C SER A 452 12.03 13.71 11.63
N LYS A 453 13.09 13.83 10.80
CA LYS A 453 13.61 12.71 10.00
C LYS A 453 14.06 11.56 10.91
N ILE A 454 14.81 11.83 11.97
CA ILE A 454 15.21 10.80 12.95
C ILE A 454 13.99 10.06 13.52
N VAL A 455 12.93 10.80 13.89
CA VAL A 455 11.69 10.20 14.40
C VAL A 455 11.00 9.33 13.37
N SER A 456 10.90 9.76 12.11
CA SER A 456 10.31 8.96 11.02
C SER A 456 11.00 7.61 10.87
N TYR A 457 12.34 7.59 10.86
CA TYR A 457 13.10 6.35 10.76
C TYR A 457 12.98 5.51 12.03
N ALA A 458 13.00 6.11 13.22
CA ALA A 458 12.76 5.38 14.47
C ALA A 458 11.41 4.65 14.45
N GLN A 459 10.35 5.31 14.00
CA GLN A 459 9.03 4.73 13.82
C GLN A 459 9.01 3.61 12.76
N GLY A 460 9.65 3.82 11.61
CA GLY A 460 9.77 2.79 10.57
C GLY A 460 10.48 1.53 11.06
N TYR A 461 11.56 1.68 11.83
CA TYR A 461 12.25 0.54 12.43
C TYR A 461 11.43 -0.13 13.54
N MET A 462 10.65 0.62 14.33
CA MET A 462 9.69 0.00 15.28
C MET A 462 8.70 -0.91 14.55
N LEU A 463 8.20 -0.48 13.39
CA LEU A 463 7.29 -1.30 12.57
C LEU A 463 7.97 -2.55 12.02
N LEU A 464 9.22 -2.43 11.55
CA LEU A 464 10.01 -3.59 11.13
C LEU A 464 10.23 -4.57 12.28
N LYS A 465 10.52 -4.09 13.50
CA LYS A 465 10.67 -4.97 14.68
C LYS A 465 9.38 -5.68 15.03
N GLU A 466 8.24 -5.00 14.96
CA GLU A 466 6.96 -5.64 15.28
C GLU A 466 6.54 -6.66 14.22
N ALA A 467 6.70 -6.33 12.94
CA ALA A 467 6.45 -7.27 11.86
C ALA A 467 7.33 -8.52 11.96
N ALA A 468 8.60 -8.36 12.35
CA ALA A 468 9.49 -9.48 12.60
C ALA A 468 8.95 -10.43 13.68
N LYS A 469 8.36 -9.90 14.76
CA LYS A 469 7.71 -10.73 15.80
C LYS A 469 6.45 -11.41 15.27
N VAL A 470 5.56 -10.65 14.62
CA VAL A 470 4.26 -11.14 14.11
C VAL A 470 4.45 -12.27 13.11
N PHE A 471 5.45 -12.16 12.23
CA PHE A 471 5.72 -13.13 11.16
C PHE A 471 6.84 -14.12 11.47
N ASN A 472 7.47 -14.01 12.64
CA ASN A 472 8.64 -14.79 13.02
C ASN A 472 9.78 -14.69 11.98
N TRP A 473 10.03 -13.48 11.48
CA TRP A 473 11.14 -13.20 10.57
C TRP A 473 12.40 -12.84 11.33
N ASN A 474 13.53 -13.35 10.88
CA ASN A 474 14.84 -12.94 11.38
C ASN A 474 15.40 -11.80 10.51
N LEU A 475 15.03 -10.55 10.82
CA LEU A 475 15.46 -9.38 10.06
C LEU A 475 16.82 -8.85 10.55
N ASN A 476 17.74 -8.61 9.61
CA ASN A 476 18.99 -7.89 9.88
C ASN A 476 18.77 -6.37 9.72
N TYR A 477 18.52 -5.65 10.81
CA TYR A 477 18.26 -4.20 10.78
C TYR A 477 19.45 -3.38 10.26
N GLY A 478 20.68 -3.78 10.58
CA GLY A 478 21.89 -3.15 10.01
C GLY A 478 22.01 -3.41 8.50
N GLY A 479 21.68 -4.62 8.06
CA GLY A 479 21.61 -4.99 6.64
C GLY A 479 20.53 -4.23 5.87
N ILE A 480 19.35 -4.01 6.48
CA ILE A 480 18.30 -3.16 5.90
C ILE A 480 18.79 -1.72 5.74
N ALA A 481 19.48 -1.17 6.75
CA ALA A 481 20.08 0.15 6.65
C ALA A 481 21.09 0.21 5.49
N LEU A 482 21.98 -0.80 5.37
CA LEU A 482 22.94 -0.94 4.27
C LEU A 482 22.25 -0.94 2.91
N MET A 483 21.22 -1.76 2.72
CA MET A 483 20.47 -1.84 1.45
C MET A 483 19.87 -0.49 1.06
N TRP A 484 19.56 0.39 2.01
CA TRP A 484 19.03 1.72 1.73
C TRP A 484 20.13 2.79 1.51
N ARG A 485 21.41 2.51 1.78
CA ARG A 485 22.49 3.52 1.69
C ARG A 485 22.74 4.02 0.28
N GLY A 486 22.50 3.17 -0.72
CA GLY A 486 22.70 3.47 -2.14
C GLY A 486 21.56 2.90 -2.98
N GLY A 487 21.47 3.37 -4.23
CA GLY A 487 20.50 2.88 -5.22
C GLY A 487 19.06 3.31 -4.99
N CYS A 488 18.56 3.37 -3.75
CA CYS A 488 17.17 3.75 -3.48
C CYS A 488 16.95 5.28 -3.41
N ILE A 489 15.68 5.70 -3.29
CA ILE A 489 15.30 7.13 -3.23
C ILE A 489 15.69 7.78 -1.90
N ILE A 490 15.57 7.06 -0.78
CA ILE A 490 15.89 7.61 0.56
C ILE A 490 17.39 7.60 0.90
N ARG A 491 18.25 7.31 -0.09
CA ARG A 491 19.70 7.18 0.10
C ARG A 491 20.30 8.47 0.70
N SER A 492 21.10 8.31 1.74
CA SER A 492 21.63 9.41 2.54
C SER A 492 22.77 8.99 3.44
N VAL A 493 23.64 9.94 3.81
CA VAL A 493 24.71 9.69 4.81
C VAL A 493 24.13 9.23 6.16
N PHE A 494 22.90 9.66 6.45
CA PHE A 494 22.12 9.33 7.64
C PHE A 494 21.99 7.81 7.89
N LEU A 495 21.80 7.02 6.83
CA LEU A 495 21.64 5.57 6.92
C LEU A 495 22.90 4.85 7.40
N SER A 496 24.07 5.43 7.17
CA SER A 496 25.34 4.91 7.71
C SER A 496 25.36 4.93 9.23
N ASN A 497 24.71 5.93 9.86
CA ASN A 497 24.61 6.02 11.32
C ASN A 497 23.61 4.99 11.86
N ILE A 498 22.52 4.70 11.13
CA ILE A 498 21.58 3.63 11.49
C ILE A 498 22.28 2.27 11.46
N LYS A 499 23.04 1.98 10.40
CA LYS A 499 23.85 0.76 10.32
C LYS A 499 24.78 0.64 11.52
N LYS A 500 25.56 1.71 11.82
CA LYS A 500 26.48 1.72 12.97
C LYS A 500 25.78 1.49 14.31
N ALA A 501 24.57 2.03 14.50
CA ALA A 501 23.80 1.83 15.72
C ALA A 501 23.41 0.34 15.91
N PHE A 502 22.98 -0.33 14.84
CA PHE A 502 22.66 -1.77 14.89
C PHE A 502 23.90 -2.68 14.87
N ASP A 503 25.00 -2.27 14.24
CA ASP A 503 26.29 -2.97 14.36
C ASP A 503 26.77 -2.96 15.82
N LYS A 504 26.59 -1.84 16.52
CA LYS A 504 26.93 -1.67 17.95
C LYS A 504 25.98 -2.46 18.86
N ASN A 505 24.68 -2.44 18.56
CA ASN A 505 23.66 -3.16 19.33
C ASN A 505 22.55 -3.70 18.41
N PRO A 506 22.64 -4.97 17.98
CA PRO A 506 21.61 -5.59 17.13
C PRO A 506 20.22 -5.63 17.78
N GLU A 507 20.18 -5.67 19.12
CA GLU A 507 18.95 -5.75 19.92
C GLU A 507 18.34 -4.38 20.24
N LEU A 508 18.91 -3.28 19.70
CA LEU A 508 18.45 -1.91 19.94
C LEU A 508 16.93 -1.80 19.74
N THR A 509 16.21 -1.43 20.81
CA THR A 509 14.74 -1.42 20.80
C THR A 509 14.16 -0.25 20.03
N ASN A 510 14.87 0.88 20.01
CA ASN A 510 14.50 2.07 19.26
C ASN A 510 15.75 2.90 18.92
N LEU A 511 15.80 3.46 17.71
CA LEU A 511 16.92 4.29 17.25
C LEU A 511 17.18 5.50 18.16
N LEU A 512 16.15 6.07 18.79
CA LEU A 512 16.29 7.21 19.70
C LEU A 512 17.10 6.90 20.98
N LEU A 513 17.35 5.62 21.27
CA LEU A 513 18.12 5.19 22.45
C LEU A 513 19.61 5.00 22.15
N ASP A 514 20.01 4.98 20.87
CA ASP A 514 21.43 5.02 20.52
C ASP A 514 22.02 6.42 20.76
N ASP A 515 23.29 6.45 21.17
CA ASP A 515 23.98 7.67 21.59
C ASP A 515 24.00 8.74 20.49
N PHE A 516 24.23 8.35 19.23
CA PHE A 516 24.32 9.31 18.12
C PHE A 516 22.97 10.02 17.91
N PHE A 517 21.88 9.25 17.82
CA PHE A 517 20.55 9.81 17.56
C PHE A 517 20.00 10.58 18.77
N ARG A 518 20.24 10.08 19.99
CA ARG A 518 19.88 10.78 21.23
C ARG A 518 20.55 12.16 21.27
N ASP A 519 21.86 12.21 21.03
CA ASP A 519 22.62 13.46 21.11
C ASP A 519 22.24 14.43 19.98
N ALA A 520 21.95 13.91 18.78
CA ALA A 520 21.40 14.71 17.68
C ALA A 520 20.05 15.36 18.05
N ILE A 521 19.12 14.58 18.59
CA ILE A 521 17.82 15.09 19.04
C ILE A 521 17.98 16.14 20.15
N HIS A 522 18.87 15.90 21.12
CA HIS A 522 19.15 16.89 22.18
C HIS A 522 19.63 18.23 21.63
N LYS A 523 20.47 18.21 20.59
CA LYS A 523 20.97 19.43 19.92
C LYS A 523 19.90 20.13 19.07
N CYS A 524 18.89 19.39 18.60
CA CYS A 524 17.87 19.91 17.70
C CYS A 524 16.55 20.30 18.38
N GLN A 525 16.19 19.71 19.52
CA GLN A 525 14.82 19.82 20.06
C GLN A 525 14.39 21.26 20.38
N SER A 526 15.29 22.16 20.78
CA SER A 526 14.94 23.56 21.04
C SER A 526 14.52 24.27 19.75
N SER A 527 15.34 24.15 18.69
CA SER A 527 15.01 24.65 17.35
C SER A 527 13.70 24.05 16.83
N TRP A 528 13.53 22.76 17.07
CA TRP A 528 12.36 22.03 16.61
C TRP A 528 11.07 22.56 17.24
N ARG A 529 11.08 22.84 18.55
CA ARG A 529 9.95 23.46 19.25
C ARG A 529 9.67 24.87 18.75
N ILE A 530 10.72 25.67 18.50
CA ILE A 530 10.59 27.01 17.91
C ILE A 530 9.87 26.94 16.57
N VAL A 531 10.28 26.06 15.67
CA VAL A 531 9.65 25.88 14.35
C VAL A 531 8.19 25.47 14.48
N VAL A 532 7.89 24.48 15.33
CA VAL A 532 6.53 23.99 15.54
C VAL A 532 5.61 25.07 16.13
N SER A 533 6.09 25.83 17.12
CA SER A 533 5.34 26.93 17.72
C SER A 533 5.11 28.08 16.74
N GLU A 534 6.13 28.43 15.97
CA GLU A 534 6.05 29.54 15.01
C GLU A 534 5.17 29.18 13.81
N ALA A 535 5.26 27.95 13.30
CA ALA A 535 4.36 27.46 12.25
C ALA A 535 2.88 27.52 12.69
N ALA A 536 2.59 27.15 13.94
CA ALA A 536 1.24 27.23 14.49
C ALA A 536 0.76 28.68 14.58
N ARG A 537 1.62 29.58 15.07
CA ARG A 537 1.34 31.02 15.19
C ARG A 537 1.07 31.66 13.83
N LEU A 538 1.85 31.29 12.81
CA LEU A 538 1.75 31.79 11.44
C LEU A 538 0.66 31.11 10.61
N GLY A 539 0.06 30.01 11.10
CA GLY A 539 -0.93 29.24 10.35
C GLY A 539 -0.34 28.45 9.18
N THR A 540 0.96 28.11 9.24
CA THR A 540 1.62 27.29 8.22
C THR A 540 1.44 25.80 8.56
N PRO A 541 0.85 24.98 7.66
CA PRO A 541 0.61 23.57 7.94
C PRO A 541 1.93 22.78 7.91
N VAL A 542 2.29 22.20 9.07
CA VAL A 542 3.49 21.34 9.23
C VAL A 542 3.16 20.00 9.93
N PRO A 543 2.22 19.20 9.38
CA PRO A 543 1.71 18.00 10.06
C PRO A 543 2.79 16.96 10.41
N ALA A 544 3.82 16.80 9.57
CA ALA A 544 4.93 15.90 9.86
C ALA A 544 5.82 16.43 10.99
N PHE A 545 6.13 17.73 11.03
CA PHE A 545 6.85 18.32 12.18
C PHE A 545 6.06 18.23 13.49
N TYR A 546 4.75 18.53 13.47
CA TYR A 546 3.89 18.40 14.66
C TYR A 546 3.86 16.97 15.18
N SER A 547 3.57 16.00 14.31
CA SER A 547 3.38 14.60 14.71
C SER A 547 4.67 13.97 15.21
N ALA A 548 5.82 14.30 14.63
CA ALA A 548 7.10 13.82 15.15
C ALA A 548 7.42 14.41 16.52
N LEU A 549 7.13 15.70 16.78
CA LEU A 549 7.41 16.30 18.09
C LEU A 549 6.50 15.70 19.16
N ALA A 550 5.22 15.54 18.83
CA ALA A 550 4.26 14.87 19.70
C ALA A 550 4.66 13.42 19.99
N PHE A 551 5.14 12.68 19.00
CA PHE A 551 5.68 11.33 19.22
C PHE A 551 6.90 11.35 20.13
N TYR A 552 7.88 12.24 19.91
CA TYR A 552 9.09 12.32 20.74
C TYR A 552 8.74 12.62 22.21
N ASP A 553 7.89 13.62 22.45
CA ASP A 553 7.42 13.96 23.80
C ASP A 553 6.58 12.84 24.43
N GLY A 554 5.77 12.14 23.61
CA GLY A 554 5.02 10.97 24.05
C GLY A 554 5.93 9.80 24.45
N TYR A 555 6.92 9.47 23.62
CA TYR A 555 7.82 8.34 23.80
C TYR A 555 8.74 8.50 25.01
N ARG A 556 9.21 9.73 25.29
CA ARG A 556 10.06 10.02 26.45
C ARG A 556 9.30 10.22 27.76
N SER A 557 7.97 10.18 27.74
CA SER A 557 7.13 10.38 28.93
C SER A 557 6.90 9.06 29.65
N ALA A 558 7.48 8.90 30.84
CA ALA A 558 7.26 7.71 31.67
C ALA A 558 5.79 7.50 32.07
N ARG A 559 4.98 8.57 32.06
CA ARG A 559 3.53 8.52 32.29
C ARG A 559 2.80 9.39 31.29
N LEU A 560 1.88 8.78 30.56
CA LEU A 560 0.97 9.44 29.62
C LEU A 560 -0.44 9.57 30.23
N PRO A 561 -1.29 10.48 29.71
CA PRO A 561 -2.67 10.62 30.17
C PRO A 561 -3.59 9.45 29.78
N ALA A 562 -3.05 8.35 29.23
CA ALA A 562 -3.81 7.16 28.85
C ALA A 562 -4.50 6.47 30.05
N ASN A 563 -4.09 6.78 31.29
CA ASN A 563 -4.82 6.36 32.48
C ASN A 563 -6.25 6.91 32.53
N LEU A 564 -6.50 8.12 32.00
CA LEU A 564 -7.86 8.67 31.89
C LEU A 564 -8.66 7.95 30.81
N ILE A 565 -8.04 7.55 29.69
CA ILE A 565 -8.69 6.73 28.66
C ILE A 565 -9.12 5.39 29.28
N GLN A 566 -8.25 4.74 30.06
CA GLN A 566 -8.60 3.49 30.76
C GLN A 566 -9.75 3.70 31.75
N ALA A 567 -9.72 4.76 32.56
CA ALA A 567 -10.79 5.08 33.50
C ALA A 567 -12.13 5.36 32.78
N GLN A 568 -12.11 6.09 31.66
CA GLN A 568 -13.30 6.34 30.85
C GLN A 568 -13.88 5.04 30.28
N ARG A 569 -13.04 4.19 29.68
CA ARG A 569 -13.44 2.89 29.14
C ARG A 569 -14.05 1.98 30.21
N ASP A 570 -13.45 1.96 31.40
CA ASP A 570 -14.01 1.20 32.52
C ASP A 570 -15.31 1.80 33.05
N TYR A 571 -15.42 3.14 33.08
CA TYR A 571 -16.62 3.86 33.50
C TYR A 571 -17.84 3.53 32.65
N PHE A 572 -17.77 3.71 31.32
CA PHE A 572 -18.96 3.52 30.47
C PHE A 572 -19.16 2.08 30.01
N GLY A 573 -18.11 1.26 30.01
CA GLY A 573 -18.10 -0.05 29.34
C GLY A 573 -17.61 -1.22 30.19
N ALA A 574 -17.24 -0.98 31.46
CA ALA A 574 -16.66 -1.99 32.34
C ALA A 574 -15.49 -2.75 31.69
N HIS A 575 -14.65 -2.03 30.96
CA HIS A 575 -13.51 -2.56 30.19
C HIS A 575 -12.30 -2.95 31.03
N THR A 576 -12.36 -2.80 32.35
CA THR A 576 -11.27 -3.05 33.29
C THR A 576 -10.03 -2.19 33.02
N TYR A 577 -9.11 -2.15 33.98
CA TYR A 577 -7.81 -1.50 33.85
C TYR A 577 -6.80 -2.12 34.82
N GLU A 578 -5.52 -1.82 34.65
CA GLU A 578 -4.43 -2.28 35.54
C GLU A 578 -3.92 -1.14 36.43
N MET A 579 -3.40 -1.50 37.60
CA MET A 579 -2.73 -0.56 38.52
C MET A 579 -1.21 -0.65 38.35
N ASN A 580 -0.50 0.47 38.50
CA ASN A 580 0.95 0.53 38.33
C ASN A 580 1.71 -0.39 39.31
N ASP A 581 1.21 -0.58 40.52
CA ASP A 581 1.81 -1.42 41.56
C ASP A 581 1.46 -2.91 41.40
N LYS A 582 0.52 -3.26 40.49
CA LYS A 582 0.07 -4.63 40.23
C LYS A 582 -0.18 -4.89 38.73
N PRO A 583 0.85 -4.81 37.87
CA PRO A 583 0.72 -5.17 36.45
C PRO A 583 0.25 -6.62 36.28
N GLY A 584 -0.55 -6.88 35.26
CA GLY A 584 -1.19 -8.17 34.96
C GLY A 584 -2.53 -8.40 35.68
N VAL A 585 -2.90 -7.55 36.65
CA VAL A 585 -4.16 -7.68 37.39
C VAL A 585 -5.17 -6.62 36.92
N PHE A 586 -6.21 -7.08 36.24
CA PHE A 586 -7.29 -6.23 35.74
C PHE A 586 -8.40 -6.05 36.77
N ILE A 587 -8.77 -4.79 37.00
CA ILE A 587 -9.75 -4.37 38.00
C ILE A 587 -10.87 -3.59 37.30
N HIS A 588 -12.12 -3.84 37.70
CA HIS A 588 -13.27 -3.01 37.37
C HIS A 588 -13.67 -2.17 38.59
N THR A 589 -13.90 -0.88 38.39
CA THR A 589 -14.41 0.02 39.44
C THR A 589 -15.88 0.32 39.19
N ASN A 590 -16.72 0.21 40.22
CA ASN A 590 -18.09 0.71 40.14
C ASN A 590 -18.08 2.24 40.28
N TRP A 591 -17.86 2.93 39.17
CA TRP A 591 -17.71 4.39 39.14
C TRP A 591 -19.01 5.15 39.47
N THR A 592 -20.17 4.58 39.18
CA THR A 592 -21.47 5.25 39.38
C THR A 592 -22.10 4.97 40.74
N GLY A 593 -21.55 4.01 41.51
CA GLY A 593 -22.17 3.48 42.74
C GLY A 593 -23.43 2.62 42.48
N THR A 594 -23.92 2.58 41.25
CA THR A 594 -25.13 1.86 40.83
C THR A 594 -24.84 0.79 39.78
N GLY A 595 -23.62 0.74 39.24
CA GLY A 595 -23.15 -0.30 38.32
C GLY A 595 -22.97 -1.64 39.02
N GLY A 596 -23.27 -2.73 38.32
CA GLY A 596 -23.02 -4.08 38.82
C GLY A 596 -21.52 -4.42 38.91
N LYS A 597 -21.18 -5.55 39.55
CA LYS A 597 -19.79 -6.05 39.61
C LYS A 597 -19.31 -6.72 38.30
N THR A 598 -20.15 -6.76 37.28
CA THR A 598 -19.89 -7.46 36.03
C THR A 598 -18.99 -6.63 35.14
N ALA A 599 -17.81 -7.16 34.82
CA ALA A 599 -16.88 -6.56 33.86
C ALA A 599 -17.01 -7.22 32.49
N SER A 600 -16.69 -6.47 31.43
CA SER A 600 -16.51 -7.05 30.09
C SER A 600 -15.26 -7.94 30.08
N THR A 601 -15.35 -9.09 29.42
CA THR A 601 -14.17 -9.93 29.16
C THR A 601 -13.31 -9.24 28.10
N ASN A 602 -12.02 -9.10 28.36
CA ASN A 602 -11.09 -8.59 27.36
C ASN A 602 -11.17 -9.46 26.10
N TYR A 603 -11.28 -8.82 24.94
CA TYR A 603 -10.97 -9.50 23.68
C TYR A 603 -9.48 -9.81 23.72
N LEU A 604 -9.11 -11.08 23.82
CA LEU A 604 -7.72 -11.49 23.62
C LEU A 604 -7.37 -11.11 22.18
N ALA A 605 -6.37 -10.25 22.04
CA ALA A 605 -5.78 -9.87 20.75
C ALA A 605 -4.87 -10.98 20.23
#